data_AF-A0A836L8H2-F1
#
_entry.id   AF-A0A836L8H2-F1
#
_cell.length_a   1.000
_cell.length_b   1.000
_cell.length_c   1.000
_cell.angle_alpha   90.00
_cell.angle_beta   90.00
_cell.angle_gamma   90.00
#
_symmetry.space_group_name_H-M   'P 1'
#
loop_
_entity.id
_entity.type
_entity.pdbx_description
1 polymer ?
#
loop_
_entity_poly.entity_id
_entity_poly.type
_entity_poly.pdbx_seq_one_letter_code
_entity_poly.pdbx_strand_id
1 'polypeptide(L)'
;MQLSQNVARTTVPSYYHIRTNLPQRKPQNQWEGVYYFSGITKRQQHVVLLQRRREREMYLRQHHHRVALLRQQYAKGQEGPLASLPERLTLASQLASCGMYSEAATLVDAMHRSQELRAMDYVNLISSLRAADLGTCILHSEAACDPALTFKLLGDNAGVERAAEAYRWHDMAISVLGRECGSLRPESTPAASQLTNALMRTLMTCGYAHVKAIPNAVYDRMGTRGISPTISTYDHVMLALALTGNTAEAEDVFRFVRHRHAEHITIHGYNALLLGNREARLFDRCDGLWQELVDRRLPRANPLTAELYLRSVVDHSYTPTSEGLQRFGSVHAVEKKKVPIVLTQMDELGIPRTHLSGPLRDEVEDALRKFSIYRNRFYEWGRAVKQFDFIEFRRRHGWMYDLHLMKNTTKMLPPIRDPTQPDSTMASAAMAELPAFFTERPPWERNALESLLSVTKERERMDDVRAGDIYYDDTKSIHERSTTWMNEVPETRYDQLYGLNHPDVSKIGIRAHLQVEYTNRREVMEKDAALVRKSLRRGRRLRHRVEVSRTHRNEGSLTGNSVK
;
A
#
# COMPACT_ATOMS: atom_id res chain seq x y z
N MET A 1 37.18 -2.59 -4.46
CA MET A 1 36.62 -3.49 -5.48
C MET A 1 36.47 -2.71 -6.78
N GLN A 2 37.07 -3.18 -7.87
CA GLN A 2 36.85 -2.59 -9.20
C GLN A 2 35.50 -3.09 -9.77
N LEU A 3 34.80 -2.21 -10.51
CA LEU A 3 33.48 -2.49 -11.04
C LEU A 3 33.58 -3.22 -12.39
N SER A 4 32.91 -4.37 -12.56
CA SER A 4 32.94 -5.14 -13.82
C SER A 4 32.34 -4.41 -15.03
N GLN A 5 31.49 -3.42 -14.79
CA GLN A 5 30.88 -2.58 -15.83
C GLN A 5 31.85 -1.52 -16.37
N ASN A 6 33.04 -1.33 -15.78
CA ASN A 6 34.08 -0.48 -16.34
C ASN A 6 34.77 -1.20 -17.51
N VAL A 7 34.14 -1.15 -18.68
CA VAL A 7 34.59 -1.83 -19.89
C VAL A 7 35.37 -0.87 -20.79
N ALA A 8 36.37 -1.39 -21.51
CA ALA A 8 37.10 -0.65 -22.54
C ALA A 8 36.14 -0.16 -23.64
N ARG A 9 36.30 1.09 -24.09
CA ARG A 9 35.48 1.68 -25.19
C ARG A 9 36.28 2.03 -26.42
N THR A 10 37.59 1.94 -26.32
CA THR A 10 38.51 2.17 -27.41
C THR A 10 39.17 0.84 -27.72
N THR A 11 39.25 0.52 -29.01
CA THR A 11 40.11 -0.55 -29.49
C THR A 11 41.58 -0.26 -29.16
N VAL A 12 42.42 -1.29 -29.18
CA VAL A 12 43.87 -1.13 -28.97
C VAL A 12 44.43 -0.12 -30.00
N PRO A 13 45.18 0.92 -29.59
CA PRO A 13 45.71 1.93 -30.49
C PRO A 13 46.49 1.31 -31.66
N SER A 14 46.11 1.66 -32.88
CA SER A 14 46.68 1.09 -34.11
C SER A 14 46.43 2.01 -35.31
N TYR A 15 47.16 1.79 -36.42
CA TYR A 15 46.96 2.51 -37.68
C TYR A 15 45.54 2.41 -38.24
N TYR A 16 44.76 1.42 -37.79
CA TYR A 16 43.37 1.25 -38.20
C TYR A 16 42.49 2.46 -37.86
N HIS A 17 42.82 3.17 -36.77
CA HIS A 17 42.13 4.41 -36.37
C HIS A 17 42.33 5.57 -37.36
N ILE A 18 43.44 5.55 -38.11
CA ILE A 18 43.82 6.59 -39.07
C ILE A 18 43.34 6.21 -40.48
N ARG A 19 43.40 4.92 -40.82
CA ARG A 19 43.19 4.41 -42.18
C ARG A 19 41.75 4.02 -42.49
N THR A 20 40.83 4.09 -41.52
CA THR A 20 39.42 3.72 -41.73
C THR A 20 38.49 4.86 -41.36
N ASN A 21 37.29 4.84 -41.94
CA ASN A 21 36.23 5.81 -41.66
C ASN A 21 35.37 5.41 -40.45
N LEU A 22 35.86 4.50 -39.59
CA LEU A 22 35.09 4.08 -38.43
C LEU A 22 34.96 5.24 -37.42
N PRO A 23 33.75 5.49 -36.89
CA PRO A 23 33.52 6.58 -35.98
C PRO A 23 34.24 6.32 -34.64
N GLN A 24 34.92 7.34 -34.12
CA GLN A 24 35.65 7.27 -32.85
C GLN A 24 34.74 7.43 -31.62
N ARG A 25 33.47 7.77 -31.82
CA ARG A 25 32.46 7.95 -30.77
C ARG A 25 31.08 7.53 -31.27
N LYS A 26 30.21 7.17 -30.34
CA LYS A 26 28.80 6.92 -30.66
C LYS A 26 28.11 8.20 -31.13
N PRO A 27 27.15 8.10 -32.08
CA PRO A 27 26.24 9.21 -32.36
C PRO A 27 25.41 9.54 -31.11
N GLN A 28 24.90 10.77 -31.02
CA GLN A 28 24.04 11.17 -29.91
C GLN A 28 22.69 10.45 -30.00
N ASN A 29 22.17 9.98 -28.87
CA ASN A 29 20.83 9.41 -28.79
C ASN A 29 19.81 10.55 -28.59
N GLN A 30 18.95 10.78 -29.58
CA GLN A 30 17.98 11.88 -29.56
C GLN A 30 16.91 11.74 -28.47
N TRP A 31 16.55 10.51 -28.10
CA TRP A 31 15.47 10.25 -27.14
C TRP A 31 15.94 10.06 -25.70
N GLU A 32 17.26 10.06 -25.49
CA GLU A 32 17.80 10.08 -24.13
C GLU A 32 17.74 11.49 -23.57
N GLY A 33 17.03 11.65 -22.45
CA GLY A 33 16.94 12.94 -21.77
C GLY A 33 18.29 13.38 -21.22
N VAL A 34 18.46 14.69 -21.10
CA VAL A 34 19.61 15.29 -20.39
C VAL A 34 19.63 14.75 -18.95
N TYR A 35 20.79 14.31 -18.47
CA TYR A 35 20.90 13.88 -17.08
C TYR A 35 20.89 15.10 -16.15
N TYR A 36 20.09 15.05 -15.10
CA TYR A 36 19.99 16.10 -14.09
C TYR A 36 19.76 15.51 -12.70
N PHE A 37 20.08 16.30 -11.68
CA PHE A 37 20.01 15.88 -10.28
C PHE A 37 18.65 16.24 -9.67
N SER A 38 17.84 15.23 -9.36
CA SER A 38 16.53 15.37 -8.72
C SER A 38 16.36 14.50 -7.47
N GLY A 39 17.41 13.78 -7.06
CA GLY A 39 17.39 12.88 -5.89
C GLY A 39 17.85 13.54 -4.59
N ILE A 40 17.71 12.79 -3.49
CA ILE A 40 18.17 13.18 -2.15
C ILE A 40 19.21 12.21 -1.62
N THR A 41 20.07 12.70 -0.72
CA THR A 41 21.03 11.88 0.01
C THR A 41 20.37 11.12 1.16
N LYS A 42 21.00 10.02 1.61
CA LYS A 42 20.57 9.30 2.83
C LYS A 42 20.57 10.18 4.08
N ARG A 43 21.52 11.11 4.18
CA ARG A 43 21.56 12.11 5.26
C ARG A 43 20.34 13.02 5.24
N GLN A 44 19.98 13.58 4.08
CA GLN A 44 18.79 14.42 3.95
C GLN A 44 17.51 13.65 4.29
N GLN A 45 17.36 12.42 3.77
CA GLN A 45 16.22 11.56 4.10
C GLN A 45 16.13 11.32 5.62
N HIS A 46 17.24 11.00 6.28
CA HIS A 46 17.28 10.81 7.73
C HIS A 46 16.88 12.07 8.51
N VAL A 47 17.36 13.24 8.10
CA VAL A 47 17.01 14.52 8.76
C VAL A 47 15.51 14.79 8.66
N VAL A 48 14.90 14.61 7.49
CA VAL A 48 13.45 14.76 7.32
C VAL A 48 12.67 13.79 8.21
N LEU A 49 13.07 12.51 8.23
CA LEU A 49 12.41 11.50 9.08
C LEU A 49 12.56 11.82 10.58
N LEU A 50 13.73 12.30 11.01
CA LEU A 50 13.97 12.69 12.40
C LEU A 50 13.13 13.91 12.79
N GLN A 51 13.03 14.91 11.90
CA GLN A 51 12.20 16.09 12.14
C GLN A 51 10.72 15.70 12.27
N ARG A 52 10.19 14.91 11.33
CA ARG A 52 8.80 14.40 11.38
C ARG A 52 8.52 13.64 12.68
N ARG A 53 9.48 12.82 13.13
CA ARG A 53 9.35 12.10 14.41
C ARG A 53 9.23 13.07 15.59
N ARG A 54 10.07 14.12 15.65
CA ARG A 54 10.04 15.12 16.73
C ARG A 54 8.73 15.91 16.74
N GLU A 55 8.23 16.30 15.57
CA GLU A 55 6.94 16.98 15.43
C GLU A 55 5.79 16.08 15.92
N ARG A 56 5.77 14.80 15.52
CA ARG A 56 4.83 13.81 16.04
C ARG A 56 4.87 13.70 17.57
N GLU A 57 6.06 13.57 18.15
CA GLU A 57 6.22 13.48 19.61
C GLU A 57 5.73 14.74 20.32
N MET A 58 5.88 15.92 19.71
CA MET A 58 5.36 17.18 20.26
C MET A 58 3.83 17.18 20.38
N TYR A 59 3.11 16.79 19.32
CA TYR A 59 1.64 16.70 19.37
C TYR A 59 1.14 15.69 20.40
N LEU A 60 1.79 14.53 20.51
CA LEU A 60 1.47 13.52 21.52
C LEU A 60 1.67 14.07 22.94
N ARG A 61 2.79 14.74 23.21
CA ARG A 61 3.07 15.36 24.52
C ARG A 61 2.04 16.44 24.87
N GLN A 62 1.67 17.28 23.91
CA GLN A 62 0.63 18.31 24.11
C GLN A 62 -0.73 17.68 24.45
N HIS A 63 -1.14 16.64 23.73
CA HIS A 63 -2.38 15.94 23.99
C HIS A 63 -2.35 15.25 25.37
N HIS A 64 -1.29 14.53 25.72
CA HIS A 64 -1.15 13.89 27.03
C HIS A 64 -1.18 14.90 28.18
N HIS A 65 -0.50 16.04 28.03
CA HIS A 65 -0.53 17.10 29.02
C HIS A 65 -1.94 17.66 29.22
N ARG A 66 -2.67 17.89 28.13
CA ARG A 66 -4.06 18.37 28.17
C ARG A 66 -5.00 17.37 28.84
N VAL A 67 -4.89 16.09 28.51
CA VAL A 67 -5.66 15.02 29.15
C VAL A 67 -5.37 14.95 30.66
N ALA A 68 -4.11 15.06 31.07
CA ALA A 68 -3.73 15.06 32.48
C ALA A 68 -4.33 16.25 33.25
N LEU A 69 -4.30 17.46 32.66
CA LEU A 69 -4.89 18.66 33.25
C LEU A 69 -6.41 18.54 33.42
N LEU A 70 -7.10 18.03 32.39
CA LEU A 70 -8.56 17.84 32.44
C LEU A 70 -8.97 16.78 33.47
N ARG A 71 -8.21 15.68 33.60
CA ARG A 71 -8.43 14.68 34.66
C ARG A 71 -8.25 15.28 36.05
N GLN A 72 -7.24 16.14 36.25
CA GLN A 72 -7.04 16.82 37.52
C GLN A 72 -8.20 17.79 37.84
N GLN A 73 -8.69 18.53 36.84
CA GLN A 73 -9.86 19.41 37.01
C GLN A 73 -11.14 18.61 37.33
N TYR A 74 -11.35 17.48 36.66
CA TYR A 74 -12.47 16.59 36.93
C TYR A 74 -12.42 16.01 38.35
N ALA A 75 -11.26 15.54 38.81
CA ALA A 75 -11.07 15.03 40.17
C ALA A 75 -11.37 16.10 41.23
N LYS A 76 -10.86 17.33 41.06
CA LYS A 76 -11.17 18.47 41.95
C LYS A 76 -12.66 18.81 41.98
N GLY A 77 -13.33 18.72 40.83
CA GLY A 77 -14.78 18.93 40.73
C GLY A 77 -15.63 17.84 41.39
N GLN A 78 -15.06 16.68 41.71
CA GLN A 78 -15.74 15.66 42.53
C GLN A 78 -15.63 15.95 44.04
N GLU A 79 -14.55 16.59 44.49
CA GLU A 79 -14.33 16.93 45.91
C GLU A 79 -15.16 18.15 46.36
N GLY A 80 -15.60 19.00 45.42
CA GLY A 80 -16.55 20.09 45.67
C GLY A 80 -17.31 20.46 44.39
N PRO A 81 -18.63 20.70 44.45
CA PRO A 81 -19.42 20.96 43.25
C PRO A 81 -18.96 22.25 42.56
N LEU A 82 -18.60 22.13 41.27
CA LEU A 82 -18.38 23.29 40.39
C LEU A 82 -19.65 24.18 40.42
N ALA A 83 -19.49 25.44 40.81
CA ALA A 83 -20.61 26.29 41.22
C ALA A 83 -21.47 26.77 40.04
N SER A 84 -20.92 26.85 38.82
CA SER A 84 -21.63 27.41 37.66
C SER A 84 -21.92 26.38 36.56
N LEU A 85 -23.12 26.47 35.94
CA LEU A 85 -23.51 25.66 34.78
C LEU A 85 -22.53 25.82 33.58
N PRO A 86 -22.07 27.04 33.22
CA PRO A 86 -21.14 27.22 32.11
C PRO A 86 -19.80 26.51 32.31
N GLU A 87 -19.28 26.46 33.55
CA GLU A 87 -18.05 25.73 33.87
C GLU A 87 -18.23 24.22 33.69
N ARG A 88 -19.35 23.66 34.19
CA ARG A 88 -19.66 22.23 34.03
C ARG A 88 -19.86 21.85 32.56
N LEU A 89 -20.54 22.69 31.78
CA LEU A 89 -20.75 22.49 30.34
C LEU A 89 -19.43 22.53 29.57
N THR A 90 -18.57 23.50 29.91
CA THR A 90 -17.25 23.66 29.29
C THR A 90 -16.35 22.45 29.61
N LEU A 91 -16.31 22.04 30.87
CA LEU A 91 -15.53 20.87 31.29
C LEU A 91 -16.02 19.59 30.61
N ALA A 92 -17.34 19.34 30.57
CA ALA A 92 -17.91 18.18 29.88
C ALA A 92 -17.57 18.17 28.38
N SER A 93 -17.66 19.33 27.72
CA SER A 93 -17.32 19.48 26.31
C SER A 93 -15.82 19.21 26.06
N GLN A 94 -14.94 19.70 26.93
CA GLN A 94 -13.49 19.49 26.82
C GLN A 94 -13.08 18.04 27.12
N LEU A 95 -13.72 17.39 28.10
CA LEU A 95 -13.51 15.96 28.38
C LEU A 95 -13.90 15.12 27.15
N ALA A 96 -15.09 15.36 26.59
CA ALA A 96 -15.57 14.68 25.40
C ALA A 96 -14.68 14.96 24.17
N SER A 97 -14.20 16.20 23.98
CA SER A 97 -13.35 16.55 22.84
C SER A 97 -11.98 15.87 22.88
N CYS A 98 -11.45 15.56 24.07
CA CYS A 98 -10.25 14.76 24.27
C CYS A 98 -10.48 13.24 24.23
N GLY A 99 -11.72 12.77 24.02
CA GLY A 99 -12.06 11.34 23.97
C GLY A 99 -12.41 10.71 25.32
N MET A 100 -12.51 11.49 26.40
CA MET A 100 -12.94 11.03 27.73
C MET A 100 -14.47 11.14 27.86
N TYR A 101 -15.19 10.33 27.08
CA TYR A 101 -16.65 10.39 26.98
C TYR A 101 -17.36 9.85 28.24
N SER A 102 -16.76 8.90 28.96
CA SER A 102 -17.30 8.34 30.21
C SER A 102 -17.43 9.40 31.31
N GLU A 103 -16.38 10.16 31.55
CA GLU A 103 -16.34 11.23 32.54
C GLU A 103 -17.29 12.37 32.13
N ALA A 104 -17.32 12.71 30.84
CA ALA A 104 -18.26 13.70 30.30
C ALA A 104 -19.72 13.27 30.50
N ALA A 105 -20.05 11.99 30.26
CA ALA A 105 -21.41 11.47 30.42
C ALA A 105 -21.95 11.64 31.85
N THR A 106 -21.10 11.42 32.87
CA THR A 106 -21.53 11.62 34.27
C THR A 106 -21.94 13.06 34.57
N LEU A 107 -21.23 14.04 34.01
CA LEU A 107 -21.55 15.46 34.17
C LEU A 107 -22.82 15.84 33.41
N VAL A 108 -22.96 15.36 32.18
CA VAL A 108 -24.15 15.61 31.36
C VAL A 108 -25.41 15.02 32.01
N ASP A 109 -25.33 13.82 32.56
CA ASP A 109 -26.44 13.18 33.27
C ASP A 109 -26.83 13.93 34.55
N ALA A 110 -25.86 14.54 35.26
CA ALA A 110 -26.16 15.40 36.40
C ALA A 110 -26.88 16.68 35.97
N MET A 111 -26.39 17.36 34.93
CA MET A 111 -26.99 18.60 34.40
C MET A 111 -28.37 18.39 33.74
N HIS A 112 -28.58 17.23 33.09
CA HIS A 112 -29.89 16.88 32.53
C HIS A 112 -30.92 16.64 33.64
N ARG A 113 -30.54 15.90 34.69
CA ARG A 113 -31.42 15.60 35.83
C ARG A 113 -31.84 16.84 36.60
N SER A 114 -30.96 17.83 36.72
CA SER A 114 -31.30 19.13 37.32
C SER A 114 -32.10 20.05 36.38
N GLN A 115 -32.38 19.60 35.15
CA GLN A 115 -33.12 20.35 34.12
C GLN A 115 -32.51 21.70 33.76
N GLU A 116 -31.19 21.82 33.86
CA GLU A 116 -30.47 23.07 33.62
C GLU A 116 -30.08 23.28 32.14
N LEU A 117 -30.06 22.20 31.35
CA LEU A 117 -29.62 22.22 29.94
C LEU A 117 -30.73 22.64 29.00
N ARG A 118 -30.41 23.52 28.04
CA ARG A 118 -31.28 23.87 26.91
C ARG A 118 -30.96 23.03 25.67
N ALA A 119 -31.88 22.99 24.71
CA ALA A 119 -31.68 22.23 23.47
C ALA A 119 -30.38 22.59 22.72
N MET A 120 -29.99 23.86 22.73
CA MET A 120 -28.76 24.32 22.08
C MET A 120 -27.47 23.90 22.81
N ASP A 121 -27.53 23.68 24.12
CA ASP A 121 -26.37 23.20 24.89
C ASP A 121 -26.03 21.75 24.48
N TYR A 122 -27.06 20.95 24.16
CA TYR A 122 -26.88 19.60 23.62
C TYR A 122 -26.21 19.57 22.25
N VAL A 123 -26.45 20.55 21.39
CA VAL A 123 -25.77 20.63 20.07
C VAL A 123 -24.25 20.66 20.29
N ASN A 124 -23.78 21.46 21.24
CA ASN A 124 -22.36 21.56 21.57
C ASN A 124 -21.81 20.28 22.21
N LEU A 125 -22.55 19.70 23.17
CA LEU A 125 -22.16 18.46 23.84
C LEU A 125 -22.06 17.27 22.86
N ILE A 126 -23.10 17.03 22.06
CA ILE A 126 -23.12 15.97 21.04
C ILE A 126 -21.97 16.16 20.07
N SER A 127 -21.73 17.41 19.65
CA SER A 127 -20.62 17.74 18.74
C SER A 127 -19.23 17.52 19.33
N SER A 128 -19.12 17.54 20.65
CA SER A 128 -17.86 17.32 21.37
C SER A 128 -17.51 15.83 21.41
N LEU A 129 -18.51 14.93 21.38
CA LEU A 129 -18.32 13.47 21.28
C LEU A 129 -17.65 13.02 19.97
N ARG A 130 -17.51 13.90 18.96
CA ARG A 130 -16.67 13.59 17.79
C ARG A 130 -15.18 13.46 18.13
N ALA A 131 -14.79 13.87 19.35
CA ALA A 131 -13.44 13.85 19.88
C ALA A 131 -12.45 14.68 19.03
N ALA A 132 -12.75 15.97 18.83
CA ALA A 132 -11.96 16.83 17.93
C ALA A 132 -10.50 17.02 18.36
N ASP A 133 -10.20 17.13 19.66
CA ASP A 133 -8.81 17.30 20.16
C ASP A 133 -8.03 15.97 20.11
N LEU A 134 -8.71 14.84 20.29
CA LEU A 134 -8.12 13.53 20.01
C LEU A 134 -7.88 13.37 18.49
N GLY A 135 -8.82 13.83 17.68
CA GLY A 135 -8.72 13.83 16.22
C GLY A 135 -7.53 14.64 15.70
N THR A 136 -7.24 15.81 16.26
CA THR A 136 -6.04 16.58 15.90
C THR A 136 -4.75 15.85 16.30
N CYS A 137 -4.73 15.19 17.46
CA CYS A 137 -3.62 14.35 17.88
C CYS A 137 -3.39 13.19 16.89
N ILE A 138 -4.44 12.44 16.55
CA ILE A 138 -4.39 11.32 15.59
C ILE A 138 -3.98 11.80 14.21
N LEU A 139 -4.55 12.92 13.73
CA LEU A 139 -4.23 13.52 12.44
C LEU A 139 -2.73 13.75 12.30
N HIS A 140 -2.10 14.39 13.30
CA HIS A 140 -0.68 14.76 13.24
C HIS A 140 0.27 13.63 13.63
N SER A 141 -0.17 12.65 14.41
CA SER A 141 0.71 11.59 14.92
C SER A 141 0.60 10.28 14.15
N GLU A 142 -0.60 9.78 13.90
CA GLU A 142 -0.83 8.44 13.34
C GLU A 142 -1.26 8.50 11.88
N ALA A 143 -2.14 9.42 11.51
CA ALA A 143 -2.69 9.52 10.17
C ALA A 143 -1.75 10.19 9.16
N ALA A 144 -0.53 10.59 9.56
CA ALA A 144 0.42 11.34 8.71
C ALA A 144 -0.23 12.54 8.00
N CYS A 145 -1.08 13.26 8.75
CA CYS A 145 -1.91 14.38 8.32
C CYS A 145 -2.93 14.05 7.21
N ASP A 146 -3.26 12.79 6.99
CA ASP A 146 -4.32 12.39 6.05
C ASP A 146 -5.70 12.51 6.70
N PRO A 147 -6.58 13.41 6.20
CA PRO A 147 -7.91 13.61 6.79
C PRO A 147 -8.80 12.36 6.69
N ALA A 148 -8.71 11.56 5.61
CA ALA A 148 -9.56 10.38 5.43
C ALA A 148 -9.20 9.28 6.43
N LEU A 149 -7.89 9.04 6.61
CA LEU A 149 -7.37 8.08 7.57
C LEU A 149 -7.69 8.48 9.02
N THR A 150 -7.77 9.78 9.30
CA THR A 150 -8.14 10.29 10.64
C THR A 150 -9.54 9.84 11.06
N PHE A 151 -10.54 9.85 10.15
CA PHE A 151 -11.88 9.34 10.44
C PHE A 151 -11.87 7.84 10.78
N LYS A 152 -11.08 7.06 10.04
CA LYS A 152 -10.95 5.61 10.25
C LYS A 152 -10.34 5.31 11.61
N LEU A 153 -9.20 5.92 11.94
CA LEU A 153 -8.49 5.71 13.20
C LEU A 153 -9.24 6.27 14.43
N LEU A 154 -10.00 7.36 14.28
CA LEU A 154 -10.89 7.84 15.35
C LEU A 154 -11.96 6.80 15.69
N GLY A 155 -12.46 6.06 14.70
CA GLY A 155 -13.47 5.01 14.91
C GLY A 155 -13.01 3.92 15.87
N ASP A 156 -11.72 3.59 15.85
CA ASP A 156 -11.11 2.58 16.73
C ASP A 156 -11.01 3.05 18.19
N ASN A 157 -11.10 4.37 18.44
CA ASN A 157 -11.07 4.97 19.77
C ASN A 157 -12.48 5.07 20.35
N ALA A 158 -12.95 3.95 20.93
CA ALA A 158 -14.25 3.84 21.60
C ALA A 158 -15.44 4.32 20.75
N GLY A 159 -15.39 4.10 19.44
CA GLY A 159 -16.39 4.62 18.50
C GLY A 159 -17.82 4.15 18.81
N VAL A 160 -17.99 2.88 19.18
CA VAL A 160 -19.31 2.29 19.51
C VAL A 160 -19.93 2.97 20.72
N GLU A 161 -19.15 3.17 21.78
CA GLU A 161 -19.62 3.78 23.04
C GLU A 161 -19.92 5.26 22.84
N ARG A 162 -19.05 5.98 22.12
CA ARG A 162 -19.30 7.38 21.73
C ARG A 162 -20.55 7.53 20.87
N ALA A 163 -20.82 6.60 19.95
CA ALA A 163 -22.04 6.60 19.16
C ALA A 163 -23.29 6.34 20.01
N ALA A 164 -23.22 5.37 20.93
CA ALA A 164 -24.32 5.08 21.86
C ALA A 164 -24.65 6.31 22.73
N GLU A 165 -23.64 6.97 23.29
CA GLU A 165 -23.81 8.23 24.03
C GLU A 165 -24.35 9.36 23.14
N ALA A 166 -23.90 9.47 21.89
CA ALA A 166 -24.40 10.48 20.97
C ALA A 166 -25.90 10.31 20.68
N TYR A 167 -26.38 9.07 20.45
CA TYR A 167 -27.81 8.79 20.30
C TYR A 167 -28.58 9.08 21.60
N ARG A 168 -28.03 8.69 22.75
CA ARG A 168 -28.64 8.95 24.07
C ARG A 168 -28.81 10.44 24.31
N TRP A 169 -27.78 11.24 24.07
CA TRP A 169 -27.80 12.69 24.26
C TRP A 169 -28.70 13.39 23.24
N HIS A 170 -28.77 12.87 22.01
CA HIS A 170 -29.72 13.34 21.01
C HIS A 170 -31.17 13.15 21.46
N ASP A 171 -31.53 11.97 21.95
CA ASP A 171 -32.90 11.71 22.41
C ASP A 171 -33.25 12.53 23.66
N MET A 172 -32.30 12.71 24.59
CA MET A 172 -32.45 13.67 25.70
C MET A 172 -32.69 15.09 25.18
N ALA A 173 -31.93 15.55 24.18
CA ALA A 173 -32.09 16.88 23.60
C ALA A 173 -33.45 17.08 22.94
N ILE A 174 -33.95 16.08 22.19
CA ILE A 174 -35.28 16.14 21.57
C ILE A 174 -36.39 16.22 22.63
N SER A 175 -36.24 15.52 23.77
CA SER A 175 -37.21 15.62 24.86
C SER A 175 -37.21 17.00 25.54
N VAL A 176 -36.03 17.62 25.70
CA VAL A 176 -35.88 19.00 26.20
C VAL A 176 -36.49 19.99 25.20
N LEU A 177 -36.20 19.85 23.91
CA LEU A 177 -36.76 20.69 22.86
C LEU A 177 -38.29 20.62 22.81
N GLY A 178 -38.88 19.44 23.00
CA GLY A 178 -40.33 19.28 23.14
C GLY A 178 -40.91 20.07 24.31
N ARG A 179 -40.21 20.12 25.46
CA ARG A 179 -40.61 20.94 26.61
C ARG A 179 -40.47 22.44 26.32
N GLU A 180 -39.40 22.86 25.65
CA GLU A 180 -39.18 24.26 25.27
C GLU A 180 -40.18 24.78 24.24
N CYS A 181 -40.61 23.92 23.29
CA CYS A 181 -41.55 24.29 22.23
C CYS A 181 -43.02 24.32 22.67
N GLY A 182 -43.37 23.73 23.83
CA GLY A 182 -44.75 23.68 24.31
C GLY A 182 -45.69 22.95 23.34
N SER A 183 -46.57 23.69 22.65
CA SER A 183 -47.54 23.14 21.68
C SER A 183 -47.02 23.02 20.25
N LEU A 184 -45.87 23.64 19.95
CA LEU A 184 -45.24 23.56 18.63
C LEU A 184 -44.57 22.19 18.44
N ARG A 185 -44.69 21.62 17.24
CA ARG A 185 -44.01 20.37 16.88
C ARG A 185 -42.49 20.59 16.92
N PRO A 186 -41.73 19.94 17.82
CA PRO A 186 -40.29 20.16 17.94
C PRO A 186 -39.55 19.85 16.64
N GLU A 187 -40.07 18.94 15.82
CA GLU A 187 -39.49 18.52 14.55
C GLU A 187 -39.50 19.61 13.48
N SER A 188 -40.41 20.59 13.59
CA SER A 188 -40.51 21.71 12.65
C SER A 188 -39.50 22.83 12.92
N THR A 189 -38.73 22.73 14.01
CA THR A 189 -37.81 23.78 14.44
C THR A 189 -36.42 23.64 13.82
N PRO A 190 -35.70 24.76 13.58
CA PRO A 190 -34.31 24.70 13.13
C PRO A 190 -33.38 24.03 14.15
N ALA A 191 -33.73 24.05 15.44
CA ALA A 191 -32.98 23.38 16.49
C ALA A 191 -32.96 21.85 16.31
N ALA A 192 -34.07 21.25 15.87
CA ALA A 192 -34.11 19.83 15.56
C ALA A 192 -33.13 19.46 14.43
N SER A 193 -33.09 20.24 13.34
CA SER A 193 -32.12 20.02 12.25
C SER A 193 -30.68 20.17 12.72
N GLN A 194 -30.39 21.14 13.60
CA GLN A 194 -29.05 21.33 14.17
C GLN A 194 -28.62 20.18 15.08
N LEU A 195 -29.53 19.66 15.91
CA LEU A 195 -29.29 18.48 16.75
C LEU A 195 -29.00 17.23 15.91
N THR A 196 -29.80 16.99 14.86
CA THR A 196 -29.56 15.86 13.96
C THR A 196 -28.24 16.00 13.20
N ASN A 197 -27.87 17.21 12.75
CA ASN A 197 -26.57 17.45 12.12
C ASN A 197 -25.40 17.25 13.09
N ALA A 198 -25.54 17.65 14.36
CA ALA A 198 -24.53 17.37 15.39
C ALA A 198 -24.34 15.87 15.60
N LEU A 199 -25.44 15.10 15.64
CA LEU A 199 -25.41 13.65 15.72
C LEU A 199 -24.70 13.04 14.51
N MET A 200 -25.10 13.41 13.29
CA MET A 200 -24.47 12.92 12.05
C MET A 200 -22.96 13.17 12.06
N ARG A 201 -22.54 14.39 12.38
CA ARG A 201 -21.12 14.79 12.45
C ARG A 201 -20.32 13.95 13.44
N THR A 202 -20.90 13.58 14.59
CA THR A 202 -20.24 12.74 15.59
C THR A 202 -20.15 11.29 15.13
N LEU A 203 -21.22 10.75 14.54
CA LEU A 203 -21.22 9.38 14.01
C LEU A 203 -20.16 9.17 12.92
N MET A 204 -19.75 10.23 12.22
CA MET A 204 -18.67 10.18 11.23
C MET A 204 -17.33 9.69 11.81
N THR A 205 -17.07 9.95 13.09
CA THR A 205 -15.81 9.58 13.77
C THR A 205 -15.97 8.36 14.67
N CYS A 206 -17.13 7.69 14.65
CA CYS A 206 -17.45 6.54 15.50
C CYS A 206 -17.23 5.18 14.82
N GLY A 207 -16.63 5.17 13.62
CA GLY A 207 -16.33 3.94 12.88
C GLY A 207 -17.32 3.61 11.76
N TYR A 208 -16.94 2.66 10.91
CA TYR A 208 -17.58 2.39 9.62
C TYR A 208 -19.09 2.11 9.71
N ALA A 209 -19.53 1.31 10.68
CA ALA A 209 -20.94 0.96 10.85
C ALA A 209 -21.82 2.20 11.13
N HIS A 210 -21.31 3.13 11.93
CA HIS A 210 -22.01 4.36 12.28
C HIS A 210 -21.96 5.40 11.15
N VAL A 211 -20.85 5.47 10.41
CA VAL A 211 -20.76 6.27 9.17
C VAL A 211 -21.82 5.81 8.16
N LYS A 212 -21.93 4.50 7.92
CA LYS A 212 -22.92 3.91 7.01
C LYS A 212 -24.36 4.13 7.46
N ALA A 213 -24.60 4.21 8.77
CA ALA A 213 -25.93 4.47 9.33
C ALA A 213 -26.43 5.90 9.04
N ILE A 214 -25.54 6.86 8.74
CA ILE A 214 -25.93 8.25 8.46
C ILE A 214 -26.89 8.34 7.26
N PRO A 215 -26.50 7.93 6.04
CA PRO A 215 -27.42 7.95 4.89
C PRO A 215 -28.58 6.97 5.07
N ASN A 216 -28.33 5.76 5.61
CA ASN A 216 -29.30 4.65 5.56
C ASN A 216 -30.36 4.66 6.68
N ALA A 217 -30.14 5.39 7.75
CA ALA A 217 -31.01 5.33 8.93
C ALA A 217 -31.23 6.71 9.54
N VAL A 218 -30.17 7.50 9.75
CA VAL A 218 -30.30 8.81 10.39
C VAL A 218 -31.01 9.80 9.46
N TYR A 219 -30.63 9.85 8.18
CA TYR A 219 -31.26 10.69 7.18
C TYR A 219 -32.72 10.27 6.90
N ASP A 220 -32.99 8.97 6.76
CA ASP A 220 -34.36 8.46 6.59
C ASP A 220 -35.23 8.74 7.83
N ARG A 221 -34.68 8.59 9.04
CA ARG A 221 -35.37 8.93 10.29
C ARG A 221 -35.66 10.43 10.39
N MET A 222 -34.78 11.27 9.87
CA MET A 222 -34.98 12.72 9.79
C MET A 222 -36.20 13.04 8.89
N GLY A 223 -36.29 12.41 7.72
CA GLY A 223 -37.42 12.55 6.80
C GLY A 223 -38.75 12.04 7.38
N THR A 224 -38.75 10.85 7.99
CA THR A 224 -39.96 10.28 8.62
C THR A 224 -40.47 11.09 9.81
N ARG A 225 -39.56 11.77 10.53
CA ARG A 225 -39.92 12.72 11.61
C ARG A 225 -40.34 14.09 11.11
N GLY A 226 -40.21 14.38 9.81
CA GLY A 226 -40.55 15.68 9.24
C GLY A 226 -39.56 16.79 9.59
N ILE A 227 -38.32 16.45 9.96
CA ILE A 227 -37.26 17.44 10.22
C ILE A 227 -36.65 17.87 8.88
N SER A 228 -36.69 19.16 8.58
CA SER A 228 -36.19 19.68 7.29
C SER A 228 -34.67 19.64 7.21
N PRO A 229 -34.06 19.05 6.16
CA PRO A 229 -32.62 19.05 5.96
C PRO A 229 -32.08 20.44 5.66
N THR A 230 -30.84 20.70 6.09
CA THR A 230 -30.06 21.90 5.74
C THR A 230 -28.93 21.52 4.79
N ILE A 231 -28.21 22.51 4.24
CA ILE A 231 -27.05 22.23 3.39
C ILE A 231 -26.00 21.37 4.10
N SER A 232 -25.75 21.63 5.39
CA SER A 232 -24.83 20.82 6.20
C SER A 232 -25.29 19.37 6.34
N THR A 233 -26.61 19.11 6.35
CA THR A 233 -27.15 17.74 6.33
C THR A 233 -26.70 17.01 5.08
N TYR A 234 -26.83 17.63 3.91
CA TYR A 234 -26.37 17.05 2.65
C TYR A 234 -24.85 16.89 2.63
N ASP A 235 -24.09 17.86 3.13
CA ASP A 235 -22.61 17.74 3.25
C ASP A 235 -22.20 16.55 4.11
N HIS A 236 -22.88 16.30 5.24
CA HIS A 236 -22.62 15.14 6.09
C HIS A 236 -23.01 13.82 5.43
N VAL A 237 -24.14 13.77 4.72
CA VAL A 237 -24.57 12.58 3.97
C VAL A 237 -23.57 12.27 2.84
N MET A 238 -23.17 13.27 2.05
CA MET A 238 -22.17 13.11 1.00
C MET A 238 -20.84 12.61 1.55
N LEU A 239 -20.35 13.20 2.63
CA LEU A 239 -19.08 12.78 3.24
C LEU A 239 -19.18 11.37 3.85
N ALA A 240 -20.31 10.99 4.44
CA ALA A 240 -20.53 9.64 4.93
C ALA A 240 -20.53 8.61 3.77
N LEU A 241 -21.26 8.89 2.68
CA LEU A 241 -21.27 8.06 1.48
C LEU A 241 -19.85 7.92 0.89
N ALA A 242 -19.12 9.04 0.77
CA ALA A 242 -17.74 9.07 0.32
C ALA A 242 -16.79 8.23 1.19
N LEU A 243 -16.88 8.32 2.51
CA LEU A 243 -16.08 7.52 3.45
C LEU A 243 -16.41 6.02 3.37
N THR A 244 -17.63 5.67 2.98
CA THR A 244 -18.02 4.27 2.73
C THR A 244 -17.68 3.77 1.34
N GLY A 245 -17.09 4.61 0.48
CA GLY A 245 -16.76 4.28 -0.90
C GLY A 245 -17.94 4.30 -1.87
N ASN A 246 -19.13 4.76 -1.44
CA ASN A 246 -20.30 4.88 -2.30
C ASN A 246 -20.30 6.23 -3.04
N THR A 247 -19.34 6.39 -3.96
CA THR A 247 -19.12 7.66 -4.68
C THR A 247 -20.26 7.99 -5.63
N ALA A 248 -20.93 7.00 -6.22
CA ALA A 248 -22.05 7.21 -7.13
C ALA A 248 -23.23 7.93 -6.43
N GLU A 249 -23.66 7.42 -5.27
CA GLU A 249 -24.72 8.09 -4.50
C GLU A 249 -24.27 9.45 -3.95
N ALA A 250 -23.00 9.59 -3.56
CA ALA A 250 -22.47 10.89 -3.14
C ALA A 250 -22.55 11.93 -4.28
N GLU A 251 -22.24 11.53 -5.50
CA GLU A 251 -22.39 12.36 -6.70
C GLU A 251 -23.86 12.65 -7.03
N ASP A 252 -24.78 11.70 -6.81
CA ASP A 252 -26.22 11.91 -6.97
C ASP A 252 -26.75 12.97 -6.02
N VAL A 253 -26.37 12.89 -4.74
CA VAL A 253 -26.71 13.90 -3.72
C VAL A 253 -26.12 15.25 -4.11
N PHE A 254 -24.86 15.30 -4.55
CA PHE A 254 -24.23 16.54 -4.98
C PHE A 254 -24.94 17.16 -6.19
N ARG A 255 -25.32 16.34 -7.19
CA ARG A 255 -26.12 16.79 -8.35
C ARG A 255 -27.48 17.30 -7.93
N PHE A 256 -28.16 16.62 -7.02
CA PHE A 256 -29.44 17.08 -6.47
C PHE A 256 -29.31 18.45 -5.80
N VAL A 257 -28.30 18.63 -4.92
CA VAL A 257 -28.03 19.92 -4.26
C VAL A 257 -27.69 20.99 -5.30
N ARG A 258 -26.92 20.65 -6.34
CA ARG A 258 -26.59 21.57 -7.44
C ARG A 258 -27.80 22.02 -8.23
N HIS A 259 -28.79 21.16 -8.46
CA HIS A 259 -30.00 21.52 -9.19
C HIS A 259 -31.01 22.28 -8.35
N ARG A 260 -31.16 21.94 -7.05
CA ARG A 260 -32.25 22.45 -6.21
C ARG A 260 -31.82 23.53 -5.20
N HIS A 261 -30.53 23.59 -4.88
CA HIS A 261 -29.93 24.45 -3.85
C HIS A 261 -28.59 25.03 -4.32
N ALA A 262 -28.48 25.39 -5.61
CA ALA A 262 -27.24 25.80 -6.26
C ALA A 262 -26.48 26.91 -5.51
N GLU A 263 -27.22 27.87 -4.96
CA GLU A 263 -26.69 29.04 -4.24
C GLU A 263 -26.07 28.68 -2.89
N HIS A 264 -26.42 27.52 -2.32
CA HIS A 264 -25.97 27.11 -0.99
C HIS A 264 -24.83 26.10 -1.03
N ILE A 265 -24.38 25.63 -2.20
CA ILE A 265 -23.27 24.66 -2.29
C ILE A 265 -22.04 25.20 -1.57
N THR A 266 -21.56 24.43 -0.60
CA THR A 266 -20.35 24.75 0.15
C THR A 266 -19.14 24.02 -0.41
N ILE A 267 -17.95 24.44 0.00
CA ILE A 267 -16.71 23.73 -0.32
C ILE A 267 -16.66 22.32 0.30
N HIS A 268 -17.47 22.04 1.33
CA HIS A 268 -17.48 20.74 2.00
C HIS A 268 -18.02 19.63 1.09
N GLY A 269 -18.99 19.91 0.22
CA GLY A 269 -19.45 18.96 -0.80
C GLY A 269 -18.33 18.56 -1.77
N TYR A 270 -17.56 19.53 -2.29
CA TYR A 270 -16.39 19.23 -3.12
C TYR A 270 -15.31 18.43 -2.36
N ASN A 271 -15.03 18.80 -1.10
CA ASN A 271 -14.06 18.08 -0.28
C ASN A 271 -14.50 16.64 0.01
N ALA A 272 -15.80 16.40 0.21
CA ALA A 272 -16.36 15.06 0.38
C ALA A 272 -16.16 14.22 -0.88
N LEU A 273 -16.48 14.76 -2.05
CA LEU A 273 -16.30 14.05 -3.32
C LEU A 273 -14.83 13.81 -3.67
N LEU A 274 -13.94 14.77 -3.42
CA LEU A 274 -12.50 14.58 -3.62
C LEU A 274 -11.95 13.46 -2.72
N LEU A 275 -12.37 13.44 -1.45
CA LEU A 275 -11.99 12.41 -0.51
C LEU A 275 -12.51 11.03 -0.94
N GLY A 276 -13.80 10.93 -1.31
CA GLY A 276 -14.43 9.68 -1.74
C GLY A 276 -13.85 9.14 -3.05
N ASN A 277 -13.67 9.99 -4.06
CA ASN A 277 -13.08 9.58 -5.33
C ASN A 277 -11.62 9.15 -5.18
N ARG A 278 -10.85 9.81 -4.29
CA ARG A 278 -9.49 9.38 -3.94
C ARG A 278 -9.50 7.99 -3.29
N GLU A 279 -10.39 7.74 -2.33
CA GLU A 279 -10.54 6.43 -1.67
C GLU A 279 -10.95 5.33 -2.66
N ALA A 280 -11.84 5.64 -3.60
CA ALA A 280 -12.22 4.76 -4.71
C ALA A 280 -11.15 4.62 -5.80
N ARG A 281 -10.02 5.33 -5.68
CA ARG A 281 -8.93 5.40 -6.68
C ARG A 281 -9.38 5.88 -8.06
N LEU A 282 -10.42 6.71 -8.11
CA LEU A 282 -10.95 7.33 -9.33
C LEU A 282 -10.28 8.69 -9.56
N PHE A 283 -8.98 8.68 -9.84
CA PHE A 283 -8.16 9.90 -9.92
C PHE A 283 -8.61 10.87 -11.02
N ASP A 284 -9.12 10.37 -12.14
CA ASP A 284 -9.67 11.21 -13.22
C ASP A 284 -10.88 12.04 -12.74
N ARG A 285 -11.69 11.49 -11.83
CA ARG A 285 -12.80 12.23 -11.21
C ARG A 285 -12.29 13.28 -10.24
N CYS A 286 -11.21 12.99 -9.50
CA CYS A 286 -10.55 14.01 -8.66
C CYS A 286 -10.04 15.19 -9.50
N ASP A 287 -9.39 14.91 -10.64
CA ASP A 287 -8.94 15.93 -11.59
C ASP A 287 -10.12 16.77 -12.10
N GLY A 288 -11.21 16.11 -12.53
CA GLY A 288 -12.41 16.80 -13.01
C GLY A 288 -13.05 17.73 -11.97
N LEU A 289 -13.16 17.29 -10.71
CA LEU A 289 -13.70 18.10 -9.62
C LEU A 289 -12.80 19.29 -9.27
N TRP A 290 -11.49 19.10 -9.27
CA TRP A 290 -10.54 20.20 -9.05
C TRP A 290 -10.62 21.23 -10.17
N GLN A 291 -10.61 20.81 -11.44
CA GLN A 291 -10.73 21.75 -12.57
C GLN A 291 -12.06 22.50 -12.53
N GLU A 292 -13.19 21.83 -12.24
CA GLU A 292 -14.48 22.51 -12.09
C GLU A 292 -14.40 23.62 -11.02
N LEU A 293 -13.76 23.33 -9.89
CA LEU A 293 -13.63 24.29 -8.80
C LEU A 293 -12.72 25.48 -9.16
N VAL A 294 -11.64 25.22 -9.90
CA VAL A 294 -10.74 26.26 -10.45
C VAL A 294 -11.51 27.17 -11.43
N ASP A 295 -12.29 26.58 -12.33
CA ASP A 295 -13.07 27.30 -13.34
C ASP A 295 -14.17 28.15 -12.72
N ARG A 296 -14.92 27.60 -11.75
CA ARG A 296 -16.02 28.31 -11.10
C ARG A 296 -15.55 29.35 -10.10
N ARG A 297 -14.38 29.16 -9.46
CA ARG A 297 -13.80 29.99 -8.38
C ARG A 297 -14.64 30.14 -7.11
N LEU A 298 -15.94 29.82 -7.18
CA LEU A 298 -16.91 29.83 -6.09
C LEU A 298 -17.65 28.48 -6.06
N PRO A 299 -17.77 27.82 -4.89
CA PRO A 299 -17.21 28.21 -3.59
C PRO A 299 -15.66 28.24 -3.59
N ARG A 300 -15.06 29.09 -2.74
CA ARG A 300 -13.59 29.21 -2.71
C ARG A 300 -12.95 27.92 -2.22
N ALA A 301 -12.00 27.39 -2.98
CA ALA A 301 -11.14 26.29 -2.56
C ALA A 301 -10.40 26.67 -1.27
N ASN A 302 -10.31 25.73 -0.33
CA ASN A 302 -9.61 25.92 0.93
C ASN A 302 -8.32 25.06 0.97
N PRO A 303 -7.43 25.24 1.97
CA PRO A 303 -6.21 24.45 2.07
C PRO A 303 -6.46 22.93 2.12
N LEU A 304 -7.57 22.50 2.74
CA LEU A 304 -7.97 21.10 2.77
C LEU A 304 -8.31 20.56 1.37
N THR A 305 -8.99 21.35 0.53
CA THR A 305 -9.28 20.99 -0.87
C THR A 305 -8.01 20.73 -1.64
N ALA A 306 -7.05 21.66 -1.56
CA ALA A 306 -5.76 21.53 -2.22
C ALA A 306 -4.96 20.34 -1.67
N GLU A 307 -5.00 20.11 -0.36
CA GLU A 307 -4.36 18.96 0.29
C GLU A 307 -4.94 17.62 -0.21
N LEU A 308 -6.27 17.50 -0.27
CA LEU A 308 -6.95 16.28 -0.77
C LEU A 308 -6.59 15.97 -2.21
N TYR A 309 -6.60 16.99 -3.07
CA TYR A 309 -6.28 16.83 -4.49
C TYR A 309 -4.80 16.54 -4.74
N LEU A 310 -3.89 17.25 -4.08
CA LEU A 310 -2.45 16.94 -4.19
C LEU A 310 -2.12 15.54 -3.67
N ARG A 311 -2.78 15.09 -2.60
CA ARG A 311 -2.67 13.70 -2.13
C ARG A 311 -3.17 12.72 -3.18
N SER A 312 -4.29 13.00 -3.87
CA SER A 312 -4.75 12.11 -4.95
C SER A 312 -3.77 12.03 -6.12
N VAL A 313 -3.11 13.14 -6.49
CA VAL A 313 -2.04 13.14 -7.51
C VAL A 313 -0.84 12.30 -7.05
N VAL A 314 -0.44 12.44 -5.78
CA VAL A 314 0.67 11.66 -5.21
C VAL A 314 0.32 10.17 -5.16
N ASP A 315 -0.88 9.82 -4.70
CA ASP A 315 -1.34 8.43 -4.64
C ASP A 315 -1.40 7.81 -6.04
N HIS A 316 -1.95 8.53 -7.02
CA HIS A 316 -1.95 8.10 -8.42
C HIS A 316 -0.53 7.82 -8.92
N SER A 317 0.42 8.69 -8.58
CA SER A 317 1.82 8.55 -9.01
C SER A 317 2.54 7.30 -8.48
N TYR A 318 2.08 6.77 -7.35
CA TYR A 318 2.63 5.57 -6.74
C TYR A 318 1.88 4.28 -7.13
N THR A 319 0.75 4.39 -7.85
CA THR A 319 0.03 3.20 -8.31
C THR A 319 0.82 2.44 -9.39
N PRO A 320 1.06 1.13 -9.22
CA PRO A 320 1.70 0.32 -10.25
C PRO A 320 0.68 -0.06 -11.34
N THR A 321 1.15 -0.16 -12.58
CA THR A 321 0.39 -0.73 -13.70
C THR A 321 0.50 -2.26 -13.72
N SER A 322 -0.19 -2.94 -14.64
CA SER A 322 0.06 -4.36 -14.89
C SER A 322 1.45 -4.59 -15.48
N GLU A 323 2.00 -5.80 -15.32
CA GLU A 323 3.37 -6.16 -15.74
C GLU A 323 3.69 -5.75 -17.19
N GLY A 324 2.72 -5.86 -18.10
CA GLY A 324 2.89 -5.49 -19.51
C GLY A 324 3.35 -4.04 -19.72
N LEU A 325 2.91 -3.11 -18.85
CA LEU A 325 3.27 -1.70 -18.90
C LEU A 325 4.47 -1.33 -18.00
N GLN A 326 4.97 -2.25 -17.17
CA GLN A 326 6.06 -1.98 -16.23
C GLN A 326 7.46 -2.20 -16.81
N ARG A 327 7.57 -2.86 -17.98
CA ARG A 327 8.86 -3.33 -18.53
C ARG A 327 9.92 -2.24 -18.76
N PHE A 328 9.49 -0.99 -18.95
CA PHE A 328 10.39 0.15 -19.19
C PHE A 328 10.50 1.11 -18.00
N GLY A 329 9.59 1.01 -17.02
CA GLY A 329 9.51 1.92 -15.89
C GLY A 329 8.08 2.15 -15.42
N SER A 330 7.92 2.92 -14.34
CA SER A 330 6.60 3.30 -13.82
C SER A 330 6.03 4.49 -14.60
N VAL A 331 4.97 4.23 -15.38
CA VAL A 331 4.29 5.25 -16.21
C VAL A 331 3.67 6.35 -15.34
N HIS A 332 3.00 5.97 -14.25
CA HIS A 332 2.28 6.93 -13.39
C HIS A 332 3.19 7.91 -12.63
N ALA A 333 4.52 7.72 -12.63
CA ALA A 333 5.45 8.73 -12.13
C ALA A 333 5.27 10.10 -12.82
N VAL A 334 4.71 10.12 -14.04
CA VAL A 334 4.37 11.34 -14.78
C VAL A 334 3.32 12.21 -14.07
N GLU A 335 2.46 11.64 -13.23
CA GLU A 335 1.40 12.36 -12.53
C GLU A 335 1.97 13.45 -11.61
N LYS A 336 3.15 13.22 -11.03
CA LYS A 336 3.88 14.23 -10.23
C LYS A 336 4.28 15.47 -11.06
N LYS A 337 4.27 15.41 -12.40
CA LYS A 337 4.48 16.58 -13.27
C LYS A 337 3.30 17.56 -13.25
N LYS A 338 2.11 17.15 -12.78
CA LYS A 338 0.96 18.06 -12.57
C LYS A 338 1.19 19.01 -11.38
N VAL A 339 1.98 18.60 -10.38
CA VAL A 339 2.17 19.36 -9.12
C VAL A 339 2.60 20.82 -9.33
N PRO A 340 3.61 21.17 -10.15
CA PRO A 340 3.95 22.57 -10.41
C PRO A 340 2.77 23.41 -10.92
N ILE A 341 1.93 22.83 -11.80
CA ILE A 341 0.76 23.51 -12.38
C ILE A 341 -0.29 23.76 -11.31
N VAL A 342 -0.57 22.75 -10.47
CA VAL A 342 -1.53 22.86 -9.36
C VAL A 342 -1.07 23.93 -8.36
N LEU A 343 0.23 23.99 -8.06
CA LEU A 343 0.77 25.02 -7.18
C LEU A 343 0.61 26.43 -7.77
N THR A 344 0.75 26.61 -9.08
CA THR A 344 0.46 27.90 -9.73
C THR A 344 -1.03 28.25 -9.60
N GLN A 345 -1.93 27.30 -9.84
CA GLN A 345 -3.37 27.50 -9.63
C GLN A 345 -3.71 27.85 -8.18
N MET A 346 -3.03 27.24 -7.20
CA MET A 346 -3.20 27.60 -5.78
C MET A 346 -2.83 29.06 -5.51
N ASP A 347 -1.77 29.59 -6.12
CA ASP A 347 -1.40 31.00 -5.97
C ASP A 347 -2.46 31.91 -6.59
N GLU A 348 -2.98 31.56 -7.77
CA GLU A 348 -4.05 32.31 -8.44
C GLU A 348 -5.37 32.31 -7.65
N LEU A 349 -5.68 31.19 -6.98
CA LEU A 349 -6.85 31.06 -6.12
C LEU A 349 -6.64 31.64 -4.71
N GLY A 350 -5.43 32.10 -4.38
CA GLY A 350 -5.08 32.65 -3.07
C GLY A 350 -5.02 31.62 -1.94
N ILE A 351 -4.74 30.35 -2.26
CA ILE A 351 -4.58 29.27 -1.28
C ILE A 351 -3.13 29.24 -0.78
N PRO A 352 -2.85 29.52 0.51
CA PRO A 352 -1.50 29.54 1.02
C PRO A 352 -0.89 28.14 1.03
N ARG A 353 0.20 27.95 0.28
CA ARG A 353 0.96 26.68 0.21
C ARG A 353 1.54 26.25 1.56
N THR A 354 1.73 27.19 2.48
CA THR A 354 2.26 26.94 3.84
C THR A 354 1.29 26.17 4.73
N HIS A 355 -0.01 26.12 4.37
CA HIS A 355 -1.02 25.39 5.13
C HIS A 355 -1.12 23.91 4.74
N LEU A 356 -0.38 23.47 3.72
CA LEU A 356 -0.26 22.05 3.41
C LEU A 356 0.51 21.34 4.54
N SER A 357 0.08 20.12 4.86
CA SER A 357 0.75 19.32 5.87
C SER A 357 2.23 19.05 5.56
N GLY A 358 3.06 18.94 6.60
CA GLY A 358 4.49 18.61 6.45
C GLY A 358 4.76 17.38 5.57
N PRO A 359 4.09 16.23 5.80
CA PRO A 359 4.25 15.05 4.96
C PRO A 359 3.95 15.29 3.48
N LEU A 360 2.86 16.01 3.17
CA LEU A 360 2.48 16.31 1.79
C LEU A 360 3.44 17.33 1.15
N ARG A 361 3.88 18.34 1.91
CA ARG A 361 4.83 19.34 1.41
C ARG A 361 6.14 18.70 0.99
N ASP A 362 6.65 17.73 1.75
CA ASP A 362 7.88 17.01 1.37
C ASP A 362 7.71 16.22 0.06
N GLU A 363 6.54 15.59 -0.17
CA GLU A 363 6.21 14.90 -1.43
C GLU A 363 6.06 15.87 -2.60
N VAL A 364 5.45 17.03 -2.35
CA VAL A 364 5.34 18.13 -3.32
C VAL A 364 6.72 18.68 -3.67
N GLU A 365 7.61 18.87 -2.70
CA GLU A 365 8.98 19.31 -2.90
C GLU A 365 9.82 18.27 -3.65
N ASP A 366 9.61 16.97 -3.42
CA ASP A 366 10.18 15.89 -4.23
C ASP A 366 9.69 15.97 -5.69
N ALA A 367 8.39 16.15 -5.92
CA ALA A 367 7.83 16.33 -7.26
C ALA A 367 8.38 17.57 -7.97
N LEU A 368 8.50 18.70 -7.27
CA LEU A 368 9.11 19.93 -7.78
C LEU A 368 10.57 19.72 -8.18
N ARG A 369 11.37 19.03 -7.36
CA ARG A 369 12.77 18.72 -7.71
C ARG A 369 12.89 17.82 -8.94
N LYS A 370 11.91 16.96 -9.18
CA LYS A 370 11.88 16.07 -10.34
C LYS A 370 11.47 16.77 -11.63
N PHE A 371 10.47 17.66 -11.59
CA PHE A 371 9.82 18.15 -12.81
C PHE A 371 9.78 19.67 -12.98
N SER A 372 10.26 20.44 -12.01
CA SER A 372 10.34 21.90 -12.09
C SER A 372 11.77 22.39 -12.22
N ILE A 373 12.04 23.15 -13.28
CA ILE A 373 13.33 23.78 -13.53
C ILE A 373 13.13 25.23 -13.96
N TYR A 374 13.85 26.14 -13.30
CA TYR A 374 13.84 27.54 -13.68
C TYR A 374 14.66 27.77 -14.94
N ARG A 375 14.29 28.79 -15.71
CA ARG A 375 14.95 29.20 -16.96
C ARG A 375 16.48 29.33 -16.81
N ASN A 376 16.95 29.90 -15.71
CA ASN A 376 18.39 30.07 -15.46
C ASN A 376 19.13 28.71 -15.40
N ARG A 377 18.53 27.71 -14.74
CA ARG A 377 19.13 26.37 -14.65
C ARG A 377 19.06 25.61 -15.98
N PHE A 378 18.00 25.85 -16.77
CA PHE A 378 17.83 25.25 -18.10
C PHE A 378 18.95 25.64 -19.07
N TYR A 379 19.54 26.84 -18.98
CA TYR A 379 20.67 27.19 -19.84
C TYR A 379 21.98 26.48 -19.46
N GLU A 380 22.09 25.94 -18.24
CA GLU A 380 23.33 25.37 -17.73
C GLU A 380 23.30 23.86 -17.48
N TRP A 381 22.12 23.23 -17.53
CA TRP A 381 21.97 21.82 -17.13
C TRP A 381 22.66 20.85 -18.10
N GLY A 382 22.74 21.18 -19.38
CA GLY A 382 23.34 20.33 -20.43
C GLY A 382 24.86 20.42 -20.53
N ARG A 383 25.55 21.14 -19.63
CA ARG A 383 27.01 21.23 -19.65
C ARG A 383 27.65 19.85 -19.43
N ALA A 384 28.64 19.51 -20.25
CA ALA A 384 29.34 18.22 -20.21
C ALA A 384 29.85 17.84 -18.81
N VAL A 385 30.37 18.82 -18.05
CA VAL A 385 30.84 18.61 -16.66
C VAL A 385 29.74 18.00 -15.78
N LYS A 386 28.50 18.49 -15.87
CA LYS A 386 27.37 17.97 -15.09
C LYS A 386 26.94 16.58 -15.57
N GLN A 387 26.98 16.34 -16.88
CA GLN A 387 26.65 15.05 -17.48
C GLN A 387 27.64 13.96 -17.04
N PHE A 388 28.94 14.26 -17.09
CA PHE A 388 29.98 13.32 -16.64
C PHE A 388 30.03 13.16 -15.12
N ASP A 389 29.73 14.20 -14.35
CA ASP A 389 29.61 14.07 -12.90
C ASP A 389 28.44 13.14 -12.50
N PHE A 390 27.30 13.21 -13.21
CA PHE A 390 26.21 12.26 -13.03
C PHE A 390 26.64 10.82 -13.37
N ILE A 391 27.39 10.64 -14.45
CA ILE A 391 27.97 9.34 -14.84
C ILE A 391 28.89 8.81 -13.74
N GLU A 392 29.77 9.63 -13.17
CA GLU A 392 30.66 9.23 -12.07
C GLU A 392 29.87 8.87 -10.81
N PHE A 393 28.83 9.63 -10.48
CA PHE A 393 27.90 9.28 -9.41
C PHE A 393 27.31 7.89 -9.63
N ARG A 394 26.81 7.59 -10.82
CA ARG A 394 26.24 6.29 -11.19
C ARG A 394 27.28 5.16 -11.16
N ARG A 395 28.50 5.42 -11.64
CA ARG A 395 29.63 4.48 -11.57
C ARG A 395 29.97 4.09 -10.13
N ARG A 396 30.05 5.07 -9.22
CA ARG A 396 30.32 4.82 -7.78
C ARG A 396 29.25 3.97 -7.11
N HIS A 397 28.02 4.01 -7.62
CA HIS A 397 26.91 3.20 -7.14
C HIS A 397 26.71 1.89 -7.93
N GLY A 398 27.59 1.58 -8.89
CA GLY A 398 27.57 0.32 -9.65
C GLY A 398 26.39 0.16 -10.61
N TRP A 399 25.85 1.26 -11.13
CA TRP A 399 24.72 1.22 -12.06
C TRP A 399 25.00 2.01 -13.34
N MET A 400 25.45 1.33 -14.40
CA MET A 400 25.74 1.96 -15.70
C MET A 400 24.96 1.39 -16.89
N TYR A 401 23.98 0.51 -16.64
CA TYR A 401 23.26 -0.23 -17.68
C TYR A 401 22.45 0.64 -18.65
N ASP A 402 21.95 1.78 -18.17
CA ASP A 402 21.06 2.70 -18.89
C ASP A 402 21.79 3.86 -19.58
N LEU A 403 23.04 4.13 -19.19
CA LEU A 403 23.80 5.30 -19.66
C LEU A 403 24.38 5.07 -21.06
N HIS A 404 23.94 5.83 -22.06
CA HIS A 404 24.34 5.66 -23.47
C HIS A 404 25.85 5.70 -23.72
N LEU A 405 26.51 6.71 -23.16
CA LEU A 405 27.96 6.86 -23.28
C LEU A 405 28.70 5.73 -22.57
N MET A 406 28.08 5.09 -21.56
CA MET A 406 28.77 4.18 -20.66
C MET A 406 28.65 2.70 -21.01
N LYS A 407 27.52 2.29 -21.56
CA LYS A 407 27.25 0.90 -21.96
C LYS A 407 27.92 0.56 -23.30
N ASN A 408 28.34 -0.69 -23.48
CA ASN A 408 28.70 -1.25 -24.78
C ASN A 408 27.76 -2.43 -25.05
N THR A 409 27.06 -2.39 -26.19
CA THR A 409 26.16 -3.46 -26.62
C THR A 409 26.96 -4.43 -27.47
N THR A 410 26.97 -5.70 -27.09
CA THR A 410 27.82 -6.74 -27.71
C THR A 410 26.99 -7.81 -28.43
N LYS A 411 25.84 -8.20 -27.88
CA LYS A 411 24.99 -9.25 -28.45
C LYS A 411 24.20 -8.74 -29.66
N MET A 412 24.32 -9.47 -30.77
CA MET A 412 23.56 -9.27 -32.00
C MET A 412 22.51 -10.38 -32.16
N LEU A 413 21.30 -10.02 -32.56
CA LEU A 413 20.24 -10.99 -32.81
C LEU A 413 20.28 -11.46 -34.27
N PRO A 414 20.36 -12.79 -34.52
CA PRO A 414 20.35 -13.31 -35.87
C PRO A 414 18.94 -13.20 -36.51
N PRO A 415 18.85 -13.15 -37.85
CA PRO A 415 17.57 -13.17 -38.54
C PRO A 415 16.84 -14.51 -38.33
N ILE A 416 15.51 -14.46 -38.28
CA ILE A 416 14.66 -15.65 -38.29
C ILE A 416 14.71 -16.25 -39.70
N ARG A 417 15.07 -17.53 -39.81
CA ARG A 417 15.13 -18.23 -41.10
C ARG A 417 13.73 -18.45 -41.65
N ASP A 418 13.53 -18.14 -42.92
CA ASP A 418 12.31 -18.47 -43.63
C ASP A 418 12.41 -19.91 -44.21
N PRO A 419 11.59 -20.86 -43.74
CA PRO A 419 11.62 -22.23 -44.25
C PRO A 419 11.20 -22.32 -45.73
N THR A 420 10.51 -21.30 -46.27
CA THR A 420 10.09 -21.28 -47.68
C THR A 420 11.23 -20.96 -48.64
N GLN A 421 12.30 -20.30 -48.16
CA GLN A 421 13.45 -19.89 -48.96
C GLN A 421 14.77 -20.10 -48.21
N PRO A 422 15.19 -21.37 -47.99
CA PRO A 422 16.38 -21.68 -47.20
C PRO A 422 17.68 -21.17 -47.84
N ASP A 423 17.71 -21.05 -49.17
CA ASP A 423 18.87 -20.59 -49.93
C ASP A 423 18.99 -19.06 -49.99
N SER A 424 17.97 -18.34 -49.53
CA SER A 424 17.98 -16.87 -49.55
C SER A 424 18.97 -16.32 -48.52
N THR A 425 19.91 -15.49 -49.00
CA THR A 425 20.85 -14.78 -48.11
C THR A 425 20.18 -13.54 -47.55
N MET A 426 19.81 -13.58 -46.27
CA MET A 426 19.28 -12.42 -45.56
C MET A 426 20.40 -11.49 -45.09
N ALA A 427 20.22 -10.17 -45.26
CA ALA A 427 21.13 -9.15 -44.78
C ALA A 427 20.36 -8.08 -43.98
N SER A 428 21.03 -7.47 -42.99
CA SER A 428 20.42 -6.41 -42.16
C SER A 428 20.28 -5.10 -42.95
N ALA A 429 19.04 -4.66 -43.18
CA ALA A 429 18.78 -3.34 -43.77
C ALA A 429 18.98 -2.18 -42.76
N ALA A 430 18.78 -2.45 -41.47
CA ALA A 430 18.94 -1.49 -40.38
C ALA A 430 19.35 -2.21 -39.08
N MET A 431 19.88 -1.45 -38.13
CA MET A 431 20.23 -1.92 -36.78
C MET A 431 19.68 -0.96 -35.73
N ALA A 432 19.12 -1.51 -34.66
CA ALA A 432 18.59 -0.77 -33.52
C ALA A 432 18.92 -1.47 -32.21
N GLU A 433 19.25 -0.70 -31.17
CA GLU A 433 19.42 -1.24 -29.82
C GLU A 433 18.07 -1.31 -29.12
N LEU A 434 17.57 -2.52 -28.88
CA LEU A 434 16.34 -2.78 -28.13
C LEU A 434 16.64 -3.66 -26.91
N PRO A 435 15.85 -3.56 -25.82
CA PRO A 435 15.94 -4.48 -24.70
C PRO A 435 15.80 -5.95 -25.11
N ALA A 436 16.56 -6.85 -24.47
CA ALA A 436 16.58 -8.26 -24.83
C ALA A 436 15.21 -8.96 -24.71
N PHE A 437 14.35 -8.50 -23.79
CA PHE A 437 13.05 -9.12 -23.49
C PHE A 437 12.05 -9.15 -24.66
N PHE A 438 12.33 -8.47 -25.79
CA PHE A 438 11.47 -8.48 -26.98
C PHE A 438 11.53 -9.80 -27.76
N THR A 439 12.72 -10.39 -27.89
CA THR A 439 12.99 -11.53 -28.79
C THR A 439 13.77 -12.63 -28.07
N GLU A 440 13.59 -12.66 -26.77
CA GLU A 440 14.26 -13.53 -25.84
C GLU A 440 13.68 -14.96 -25.99
N ARG A 441 14.52 -16.02 -25.95
CA ARG A 441 14.04 -17.41 -26.14
C ARG A 441 12.84 -17.72 -25.22
N PRO A 442 11.81 -18.43 -25.67
CA PRO A 442 10.69 -18.76 -24.80
C PRO A 442 11.11 -19.44 -23.49
N PRO A 443 10.46 -19.16 -22.34
CA PRO A 443 10.89 -19.71 -21.05
C PRO A 443 10.97 -21.23 -20.98
N TRP A 444 10.19 -21.96 -21.79
CA TRP A 444 10.19 -23.42 -21.85
C TRP A 444 11.33 -24.02 -22.68
N GLU A 445 11.99 -23.21 -23.52
CA GLU A 445 13.17 -23.62 -24.29
C GLU A 445 14.48 -23.35 -23.55
N ARG A 446 14.42 -22.55 -22.47
CA ARG A 446 15.56 -22.19 -21.66
C ARG A 446 15.77 -23.18 -20.53
N ASN A 447 16.98 -23.15 -19.97
CA ASN A 447 17.24 -23.87 -18.74
C ASN A 447 16.42 -23.23 -17.60
N ALA A 448 15.91 -24.06 -16.70
CA ALA A 448 15.16 -23.55 -15.56
C ALA A 448 16.05 -22.64 -14.69
N LEU A 449 15.54 -21.46 -14.33
CA LEU A 449 16.16 -20.57 -13.34
C LEU A 449 17.64 -20.28 -13.62
N GLU A 450 17.99 -19.93 -14.86
CA GLU A 450 19.37 -19.65 -15.29
C GLU A 450 20.09 -18.68 -14.33
N SER A 451 19.41 -17.64 -13.84
CA SER A 451 19.99 -16.66 -12.91
C SER A 451 20.39 -17.22 -11.54
N LEU A 452 19.84 -18.37 -11.14
CA LEU A 452 20.11 -19.01 -9.85
C LEU A 452 21.01 -20.25 -9.97
N LEU A 453 20.91 -21.01 -11.07
CA LEU A 453 21.62 -22.28 -11.24
C LEU A 453 22.89 -22.15 -12.07
N SER A 454 23.06 -21.03 -12.77
CA SER A 454 24.22 -20.77 -13.61
C SER A 454 24.87 -19.42 -13.30
N VAL A 455 26.19 -19.38 -13.41
CA VAL A 455 26.96 -18.13 -13.46
C VAL A 455 27.37 -17.92 -14.90
N THR A 456 26.77 -16.92 -15.54
CA THR A 456 27.06 -16.55 -16.94
C THR A 456 27.85 -15.25 -16.97
N LYS A 457 28.96 -15.24 -17.71
CA LYS A 457 29.77 -14.04 -17.97
C LYS A 457 30.08 -13.94 -19.46
N GLU A 458 29.69 -12.82 -20.05
CA GLU A 458 30.08 -12.51 -21.42
C GLU A 458 31.52 -11.98 -21.45
N ARG A 459 32.36 -12.53 -22.34
CA ARG A 459 33.79 -12.22 -22.43
C ARG A 459 34.26 -12.13 -23.88
N GLU A 460 35.27 -11.30 -24.11
CA GLU A 460 36.02 -11.27 -25.37
C GLU A 460 37.05 -12.41 -25.39
N ARG A 461 37.28 -13.00 -26.58
CA ARG A 461 38.33 -14.00 -26.79
C ARG A 461 39.70 -13.30 -26.77
N MET A 462 40.67 -13.90 -26.09
CA MET A 462 42.04 -13.37 -26.01
C MET A 462 42.89 -13.77 -27.22
N ASP A 463 42.56 -14.90 -27.84
CA ASP A 463 43.25 -15.41 -29.03
C ASP A 463 42.75 -14.70 -30.29
N ASP A 464 43.59 -14.62 -31.31
CA ASP A 464 43.21 -14.07 -32.62
C ASP A 464 42.13 -14.95 -33.27
N VAL A 465 40.95 -14.36 -33.48
CA VAL A 465 39.79 -15.03 -34.05
C VAL A 465 39.74 -14.75 -35.55
N ARG A 466 40.16 -15.72 -36.36
CA ARG A 466 40.19 -15.58 -37.82
C ARG A 466 38.83 -15.24 -38.44
N ALA A 467 37.74 -15.78 -37.88
CA ALA A 467 36.35 -15.53 -38.28
C ALA A 467 35.38 -15.97 -37.18
N GLY A 468 34.17 -15.41 -37.18
CA GLY A 468 33.14 -15.70 -36.17
C GLY A 468 32.99 -14.57 -35.15
N ASP A 469 32.30 -14.84 -34.05
CA ASP A 469 32.09 -13.87 -32.98
C ASP A 469 33.33 -13.74 -32.09
N ILE A 470 33.72 -12.50 -31.80
CA ILE A 470 34.82 -12.16 -30.89
C ILE A 470 34.38 -12.29 -29.42
N TYR A 471 33.08 -12.30 -29.15
CA TYR A 471 32.51 -12.53 -27.82
C TYR A 471 32.01 -13.97 -27.65
N TYR A 472 31.97 -14.44 -26.40
CA TYR A 472 31.33 -15.69 -26.02
C TYR A 472 30.75 -15.62 -24.60
N ASP A 473 29.72 -16.42 -24.34
CA ASP A 473 29.13 -16.58 -23.01
C ASP A 473 29.84 -17.72 -22.25
N ASP A 474 30.65 -17.37 -21.25
CA ASP A 474 31.25 -18.32 -20.29
C ASP A 474 30.19 -18.67 -19.22
N THR A 475 29.48 -19.77 -19.46
CA THR A 475 28.39 -20.25 -18.60
C THR A 475 28.82 -21.48 -17.83
N LYS A 476 28.77 -21.38 -16.49
CA LYS A 476 29.14 -22.47 -15.58
C LYS A 476 28.01 -22.77 -14.62
N SER A 477 27.85 -24.03 -14.24
CA SER A 477 26.89 -24.37 -13.18
C SER A 477 27.40 -23.83 -11.85
N ILE A 478 26.50 -23.34 -10.99
CA ILE A 478 26.87 -22.98 -9.61
C ILE A 478 27.44 -24.17 -8.83
N HIS A 479 27.12 -25.39 -9.25
CA HIS A 479 27.57 -26.64 -8.63
C HIS A 479 28.77 -27.28 -9.35
N GLU A 480 29.34 -26.61 -10.35
CA GLU A 480 30.50 -27.13 -11.08
C GLU A 480 31.71 -27.27 -10.15
N ARG A 481 32.38 -28.42 -10.25
CA ARG A 481 33.59 -28.76 -9.49
C ARG A 481 34.60 -29.38 -10.44
N SER A 482 35.88 -29.34 -10.07
CA SER A 482 36.93 -30.06 -10.79
C SER A 482 36.61 -31.57 -10.81
N THR A 483 36.93 -32.24 -11.91
CA THR A 483 36.82 -33.71 -11.98
C THR A 483 37.75 -34.41 -10.98
N THR A 484 38.79 -33.70 -10.53
CA THR A 484 39.76 -34.08 -9.52
C THR A 484 39.42 -33.56 -8.12
N TRP A 485 38.20 -33.10 -7.88
CA TRP A 485 37.79 -32.46 -6.62
C TRP A 485 38.12 -33.28 -5.37
N MET A 486 37.95 -34.60 -5.42
CA MET A 486 38.29 -35.48 -4.29
C MET A 486 39.78 -35.50 -3.95
N ASN A 487 40.67 -35.24 -4.90
CA ASN A 487 42.11 -35.19 -4.67
C ASN A 487 42.57 -33.79 -4.23
N GLU A 488 41.79 -32.76 -4.54
CA GLU A 488 42.07 -31.36 -4.21
C GLU A 488 41.60 -30.98 -2.80
N VAL A 489 40.74 -31.80 -2.20
CA VAL A 489 40.18 -31.61 -0.86
C VAL A 489 40.77 -32.66 0.09
N PRO A 490 40.99 -32.33 1.38
CA PRO A 490 41.45 -33.31 2.36
C PRO A 490 40.54 -34.54 2.44
N GLU A 491 41.16 -35.69 2.73
CA GLU A 491 40.46 -36.96 2.92
C GLU A 491 39.36 -36.84 3.98
N THR A 492 38.27 -37.55 3.76
CA THR A 492 37.12 -37.59 4.66
C THR A 492 36.77 -39.00 5.06
N ARG A 493 36.09 -39.16 6.20
CA ARG A 493 35.52 -40.46 6.60
C ARG A 493 34.54 -41.07 5.58
N TYR A 494 34.08 -40.29 4.60
CA TYR A 494 33.17 -40.74 3.56
C TYR A 494 33.89 -41.33 2.34
N ASP A 495 35.22 -41.22 2.25
CA ASP A 495 35.99 -41.71 1.10
C ASP A 495 35.94 -43.24 0.98
N GLN A 496 35.74 -43.93 2.12
CA GLN A 496 35.48 -45.37 2.15
C GLN A 496 34.13 -45.77 1.52
N LEU A 497 33.23 -44.81 1.31
CA LEU A 497 31.94 -45.01 0.62
C LEU A 497 32.00 -44.64 -0.86
N TYR A 498 33.20 -44.47 -1.43
CA TYR A 498 33.38 -44.12 -2.83
C TYR A 498 32.69 -45.11 -3.78
N GLY A 499 31.96 -44.58 -4.77
CA GLY A 499 31.27 -45.39 -5.78
C GLY A 499 30.05 -46.18 -5.29
N LEU A 500 29.63 -46.02 -4.02
CA LEU A 500 28.45 -46.69 -3.48
C LEU A 500 27.18 -45.85 -3.69
N ASN A 501 26.19 -46.40 -4.41
CA ASN A 501 24.93 -45.70 -4.71
C ASN A 501 24.00 -45.56 -3.49
N HIS A 502 23.96 -46.58 -2.64
CA HIS A 502 23.11 -46.63 -1.45
C HIS A 502 23.92 -47.05 -0.22
N PRO A 503 24.88 -46.21 0.21
CA PRO A 503 25.71 -46.54 1.35
C PRO A 503 24.84 -46.59 2.60
N ASP A 504 25.11 -47.58 3.45
CA ASP A 504 24.46 -47.66 4.75
C ASP A 504 25.15 -46.69 5.74
N VAL A 505 24.85 -45.41 5.58
CA VAL A 505 25.43 -44.33 6.40
C VAL A 505 25.09 -44.53 7.89
N SER A 506 24.04 -45.30 8.19
CA SER A 506 23.66 -45.62 9.56
C SER A 506 24.72 -46.43 10.31
N LYS A 507 25.50 -47.25 9.58
CA LYS A 507 26.57 -48.10 10.15
C LYS A 507 27.86 -47.35 10.47
N ILE A 508 28.23 -46.39 9.64
CA ILE A 508 29.41 -45.52 9.89
C ILE A 508 29.05 -44.28 10.72
N GLY A 509 27.76 -44.05 10.95
CA GLY A 509 27.24 -42.90 11.67
C GLY A 509 27.43 -43.05 13.18
N ILE A 510 27.89 -41.97 13.81
CA ILE A 510 28.17 -41.93 15.26
C ILE A 510 26.93 -42.19 16.14
N ARG A 511 25.72 -42.00 15.61
CA ARG A 511 24.47 -42.08 16.37
C ARG A 511 24.19 -43.48 16.91
N ALA A 512 24.58 -44.54 16.20
CA ALA A 512 24.40 -45.92 16.64
C ALA A 512 25.26 -46.27 17.86
N HIS A 513 26.39 -45.58 18.03
CA HIS A 513 27.29 -45.77 19.17
C HIS A 513 26.97 -44.83 20.34
N LEU A 514 26.37 -43.67 20.06
CA LEU A 514 26.05 -42.65 21.07
C LEU A 514 24.69 -42.88 21.75
N GLN A 515 23.72 -43.46 21.05
CA GLN A 515 22.37 -43.66 21.60
C GLN A 515 22.24 -45.04 22.23
N VAL A 516 21.87 -45.08 23.52
CA VAL A 516 21.61 -46.31 24.26
C VAL A 516 20.46 -47.10 23.64
N GLU A 517 19.41 -46.40 23.21
CA GLU A 517 18.32 -46.96 22.41
C GLU A 517 18.42 -46.47 20.97
N TYR A 518 19.21 -47.17 20.15
CA TYR A 518 19.31 -46.86 18.73
C TYR A 518 18.18 -47.53 17.94
N THR A 519 17.22 -46.73 17.49
CA THR A 519 16.17 -47.20 16.58
C THR A 519 16.49 -46.78 15.14
N ASN A 520 16.81 -47.75 14.29
CA ASN A 520 17.00 -47.52 12.87
C ASN A 520 15.65 -47.33 12.16
N ARG A 521 15.36 -46.10 11.73
CA ARG A 521 14.08 -45.74 11.08
C ARG A 521 13.79 -46.57 9.83
N ARG A 522 14.83 -46.98 9.10
CA ARG A 522 14.68 -47.79 7.89
C ARG A 522 14.18 -49.20 8.23
N GLU A 523 14.75 -49.83 9.26
CA GLU A 523 14.34 -51.18 9.70
C GLU A 523 12.90 -51.20 10.21
N VAL A 524 12.44 -50.11 10.85
CA VAL A 524 11.04 -49.98 11.29
C VAL A 524 10.10 -50.03 10.08
N MET A 525 10.36 -49.21 9.05
CA MET A 525 9.54 -49.23 7.83
C MET A 525 9.59 -50.58 7.10
N GLU A 526 10.75 -51.25 7.09
CA GLU A 526 10.89 -52.57 6.47
C GLU A 526 10.10 -53.66 7.23
N LYS A 527 10.08 -53.61 8.56
CA LYS A 527 9.28 -54.48 9.43
C LYS A 527 7.79 -54.24 9.24
N ASP A 528 7.35 -52.99 9.17
CA ASP A 528 5.94 -52.65 8.91
C ASP A 528 5.51 -53.10 7.50
N ALA A 529 6.34 -52.88 6.48
CA ALA A 529 6.08 -53.39 5.14
C ALA A 529 6.06 -54.93 5.09
N ALA A 530 6.86 -55.62 5.90
CA ALA A 530 6.80 -57.08 6.07
C ALA A 530 5.50 -57.53 6.74
N LEU A 531 5.00 -56.78 7.72
CA LEU A 531 3.72 -57.03 8.38
C LEU A 531 2.54 -56.86 7.41
N VAL A 532 2.54 -55.80 6.60
CA VAL A 532 1.54 -55.61 5.54
C VAL A 532 1.60 -56.73 4.51
N ARG A 533 2.80 -57.18 4.10
CA ARG A 533 2.95 -58.36 3.22
C ARG A 533 2.35 -59.63 3.84
N LYS A 534 2.36 -59.77 5.17
CA LYS A 534 1.75 -60.90 5.88
C LYS A 534 0.22 -60.88 5.79
N SER A 535 -0.42 -59.70 5.71
CA SER A 535 -1.89 -59.60 5.58
C SER A 535 -2.38 -60.07 4.21
N LEU A 536 -1.58 -59.88 3.15
CA LEU A 536 -1.82 -60.37 1.79
C LEU A 536 -1.59 -61.87 1.65
N ARG A 537 -0.73 -62.48 2.48
CA ARG A 537 -0.44 -63.92 2.51
C ARG A 537 -1.49 -64.75 3.28
N ARG A 538 -2.73 -64.26 3.42
CA ARG A 538 -3.81 -65.04 4.05
C ARG A 538 -4.22 -66.19 3.13
N GLY A 539 -3.86 -67.42 3.51
CA GLY A 539 -4.45 -68.62 2.95
C GLY A 539 -5.96 -68.63 3.16
N ARG A 540 -6.73 -69.02 2.14
CA ARG A 540 -8.16 -69.25 2.30
C ARG A 540 -8.34 -70.56 3.06
N ARG A 541 -8.96 -70.52 4.24
CA ARG A 541 -9.44 -71.75 4.88
C ARG A 541 -10.52 -72.35 3.98
N LEU A 542 -10.45 -73.67 3.76
CA LEU A 542 -11.50 -74.42 3.08
C LEU A 542 -12.82 -74.14 3.81
N ARG A 543 -13.79 -73.58 3.09
CA ARG A 543 -15.13 -73.36 3.61
C ARG A 543 -15.98 -74.56 3.25
N HIS A 544 -16.50 -75.24 4.25
CA HIS A 544 -17.50 -76.29 4.03
C HIS A 544 -18.80 -75.61 3.62
N ARG A 545 -19.23 -75.84 2.38
CA ARG A 545 -20.55 -75.40 1.92
C ARG A 545 -21.57 -76.32 2.55
N VAL A 546 -22.59 -75.71 3.14
CA VAL A 546 -23.76 -76.43 3.60
C VAL A 546 -24.80 -76.41 2.48
N GLU A 547 -25.51 -77.52 2.30
CA GLU A 547 -26.56 -77.67 1.29
C GLU A 547 -27.62 -76.58 1.43
N VAL A 548 -28.05 -76.03 0.29
CA VAL A 548 -29.03 -74.95 0.24
C VAL A 548 -30.43 -75.56 0.25
N SER A 549 -31.17 -75.34 1.33
CA SER A 549 -32.59 -75.72 1.46
C SER A 549 -33.48 -74.49 1.26
N ARG A 550 -34.61 -74.68 0.58
CA ARG A 550 -35.65 -73.64 0.42
C ARG A 550 -36.46 -73.42 1.70
N THR A 551 -36.43 -74.36 2.62
CA THR A 551 -37.37 -74.44 3.75
C THR A 551 -36.71 -74.33 5.12
N HIS A 552 -35.39 -74.47 5.22
CA HIS A 552 -34.67 -74.38 6.50
C HIS A 552 -33.18 -74.07 6.28
N ARG A 553 -32.46 -73.71 7.36
CA ARG A 553 -31.00 -73.67 7.36
C ARG A 553 -30.48 -75.00 7.90
N ASN A 554 -29.53 -75.60 7.19
CA ASN A 554 -28.84 -76.80 7.62
C ASN A 554 -27.72 -76.41 8.60
N GLU A 555 -27.69 -77.01 9.79
CA GLU A 555 -26.63 -76.79 10.78
C GLU A 555 -25.55 -77.87 10.63
N GLY A 556 -24.33 -77.47 10.29
CA GLY A 556 -23.19 -78.38 10.25
C GLY A 556 -22.52 -78.48 11.62
N SER A 557 -22.30 -79.69 12.12
CA SER A 557 -21.53 -79.96 13.34
C SER A 557 -20.17 -80.59 12.99
N LEU A 558 -19.14 -80.35 13.81
CA LEU A 558 -17.86 -81.06 13.67
C LEU A 558 -18.06 -82.50 14.16
N THR A 559 -18.03 -83.47 13.26
CA THR A 559 -18.11 -84.89 13.63
C THR A 559 -16.77 -85.33 14.21
N GLY A 560 -16.73 -85.70 15.49
CA GLY A 560 -15.57 -86.32 16.12
C GLY A 560 -15.32 -87.73 15.58
N ASN A 561 -14.04 -88.09 15.44
CA ASN A 561 -13.51 -89.38 14.96
C ASN A 561 -14.40 -90.60 15.25
N SER A 562 -14.74 -91.36 14.20
CA SER A 562 -15.09 -92.77 14.33
C SER A 562 -14.13 -93.61 13.49
N VAL A 563 -13.28 -94.35 14.21
CA VAL A 563 -12.46 -95.51 13.81
C VAL A 563 -12.89 -96.17 12.49
N LYS A 564 -11.97 -96.18 11.52
CA LYS A 564 -11.39 -97.41 10.96
C LYS A 564 -9.92 -97.17 10.66
#